data_AF-A0A973T801-F1
#
_entry.id   AF-A0A973T801-F1
#
_cell.length_a   1.000
_cell.length_b   1.000
_cell.length_c   1.000
_cell.angle_alpha   90.00
_cell.angle_beta   90.00
_cell.angle_gamma   90.00
#
_symmetry.space_group_name_H-M   'P 1'
#
loop_
_entity.id
_entity.type
_entity.pdbx_description
1 polymer ?
#
loop_
_entity_poly.entity_id
_entity_poly.type
_entity_poly.pdbx_seq_one_letter_code
_entity_poly.pdbx_strand_id
1 'polypeptide(L)'
;MNRRPWADRIAAVASLTDEKRLRLFEVVASAARPVGRDEVAEAAELPRSTVSFHLDRLVQDGLLAVEFHKPAGRVGPGSGRPAKRYRPVGGEVGASVPDRNYDLAGELMADAIETSLSGNEPVSDALASVAFRKGRDMGEATGSLEEFLVQAGYRPRP
;
A
#
# COMPACT_ATOMS: atom_id res chain seq x y z
N MET A 1 7.47 4.85 7.05
CA MET A 1 6.54 3.84 6.50
C MET A 1 7.34 2.77 5.77
N ASN A 2 7.07 1.47 5.99
CA ASN A 2 7.78 0.41 5.25
C ASN A 2 7.21 0.33 3.82
N ARG A 3 7.94 0.92 2.85
CA ARG A 3 7.57 0.91 1.44
C ARG A 3 7.63 -0.52 0.91
N ARG A 4 6.60 -0.97 0.18
CA ARG A 4 6.62 -2.28 -0.47
C ARG A 4 7.76 -2.35 -1.51
N PRO A 5 8.32 -3.54 -1.78
CA PRO A 5 9.28 -3.75 -2.85
C PRO A 5 8.80 -3.14 -4.18
N TRP A 6 9.72 -2.60 -4.99
CA TRP A 6 9.38 -1.93 -6.25
C TRP A 6 8.56 -2.83 -7.19
N ALA A 7 8.94 -4.11 -7.31
CA ALA A 7 8.22 -5.08 -8.13
C ALA A 7 6.76 -5.25 -7.70
N ASP A 8 6.50 -5.31 -6.38
CA ASP A 8 5.14 -5.46 -5.84
C ASP A 8 4.28 -4.22 -6.11
N ARG A 9 4.88 -3.02 -6.04
CA ARG A 9 4.19 -1.77 -6.36
C ARG A 9 3.87 -1.67 -7.85
N ILE A 10 4.79 -2.08 -8.72
CA ILE A 10 4.54 -2.19 -10.17
C ILE A 10 3.45 -3.21 -10.45
N ALA A 11 3.48 -4.39 -9.82
CA ALA A 11 2.47 -5.43 -9.99
C ALA A 11 1.08 -4.95 -9.55
N ALA A 12 1.00 -4.21 -8.44
CA ALA A 12 -0.24 -3.61 -7.97
C ALA A 12 -0.81 -2.58 -8.97
N VAL A 13 0.00 -1.62 -9.43
CA VAL A 13 -0.45 -0.65 -10.46
C VAL A 13 -0.85 -1.37 -11.75
N ALA A 14 -0.05 -2.34 -12.20
CA ALA A 14 -0.34 -3.16 -13.37
C ALA A 14 -1.59 -4.02 -13.20
N SER A 15 -1.97 -4.38 -11.96
CA SER A 15 -3.19 -5.12 -11.70
C SER A 15 -4.43 -4.31 -12.13
N LEU A 16 -4.39 -2.99 -12.00
CA LEU A 16 -5.49 -2.09 -12.36
C LEU A 16 -5.56 -1.75 -13.85
N THR A 17 -4.67 -2.27 -14.71
CA THR A 17 -4.80 -2.11 -16.18
C THR A 17 -5.86 -3.04 -16.79
N ASP A 18 -6.30 -4.05 -16.04
CA ASP A 18 -7.43 -4.90 -16.41
C ASP A 18 -8.74 -4.22 -16.00
N GLU A 19 -9.58 -3.94 -16.99
CA GLU A 19 -10.83 -3.20 -16.81
C GLU A 19 -11.76 -3.81 -15.75
N LYS A 20 -11.79 -5.15 -15.64
CA LYS A 20 -12.61 -5.81 -14.62
C LYS A 20 -12.02 -5.58 -13.24
N ARG A 21 -10.70 -5.75 -13.08
CA ARG A 21 -10.04 -5.49 -11.78
C ARG A 21 -10.18 -4.03 -11.36
N LEU A 22 -10.07 -3.08 -12.29
CA LEU A 22 -10.32 -1.67 -12.01
C LEU A 22 -11.75 -1.44 -11.53
N ARG A 23 -12.76 -1.90 -12.29
CA ARG A 23 -14.18 -1.77 -11.90
C ARG A 23 -14.46 -2.40 -10.52
N LEU A 24 -13.92 -3.59 -10.25
CA LEU A 24 -14.11 -4.25 -8.95
C LEU A 24 -13.42 -3.49 -7.81
N PHE A 25 -12.23 -2.94 -8.04
CA PHE A 25 -11.55 -2.11 -7.05
C PHE A 25 -12.36 -0.85 -6.74
N GLU A 26 -12.90 -0.16 -7.75
CA GLU A 26 -13.74 1.03 -7.57
C GLU A 26 -15.03 0.73 -6.79
N VAL A 27 -15.70 -0.39 -7.08
CA VAL A 27 -16.88 -0.85 -6.31
C VAL A 27 -16.53 -1.05 -4.84
N VAL A 28 -15.39 -1.70 -4.55
CA VAL A 28 -14.96 -1.93 -3.16
C VAL A 28 -14.50 -0.63 -2.49
N ALA A 29 -13.86 0.28 -3.23
CA ALA A 29 -13.33 1.54 -2.71
C ALA A 29 -14.40 2.58 -2.42
N SER A 30 -15.51 2.57 -3.16
CA SER A 30 -16.66 3.45 -2.94
C SER A 30 -17.59 2.97 -1.82
N ALA A 31 -17.42 1.74 -1.33
CA ALA A 31 -18.26 1.20 -0.28
C ALA A 31 -17.92 1.77 1.09
N ALA A 32 -18.93 2.23 1.83
CA ALA A 32 -18.77 2.75 3.20
C ALA A 32 -18.36 1.69 4.24
N ARG A 33 -18.39 0.40 3.88
CA ARG A 33 -18.05 -0.72 4.76
C ARG A 33 -17.42 -1.86 3.94
N PRO A 34 -16.72 -2.80 4.58
CA PRO A 34 -16.28 -4.03 3.93
C PRO A 34 -17.46 -4.76 3.24
N VAL A 35 -17.28 -5.15 1.97
CA VAL A 35 -18.33 -5.73 1.12
C VAL A 35 -18.08 -7.20 0.81
N GLY A 36 -19.14 -7.98 0.65
CA GLY A 36 -19.03 -9.38 0.23
C GLY A 36 -18.87 -9.56 -1.27
N ARG A 37 -18.45 -10.75 -1.67
CA ARG A 37 -18.35 -11.15 -3.08
C ARG A 37 -19.68 -11.06 -3.84
N ASP A 38 -20.81 -11.39 -3.20
CA ASP A 38 -22.14 -11.29 -3.83
C ASP A 38 -22.51 -9.84 -4.13
N GLU A 39 -22.35 -8.95 -3.15
CA GLU A 39 -22.60 -7.51 -3.29
C GLU A 39 -21.74 -6.91 -4.41
N VAL A 40 -20.46 -7.29 -4.48
CA VAL A 40 -19.55 -6.82 -5.52
C VAL A 40 -19.94 -7.38 -6.90
N ALA A 41 -20.35 -8.64 -6.99
CA ALA A 41 -20.76 -9.25 -8.25
C ALA A 41 -22.02 -8.62 -8.83
N GLU A 42 -22.99 -8.29 -7.97
CA GLU A 42 -24.20 -7.57 -8.35
C GLU A 42 -23.88 -6.16 -8.86
N ALA A 43 -23.13 -5.36 -8.09
CA ALA A 43 -22.76 -3.99 -8.47
C ALA A 43 -21.90 -3.92 -9.74
N ALA A 44 -21.06 -4.94 -9.97
CA ALA A 44 -20.22 -5.03 -11.16
C ALA A 44 -20.90 -5.74 -12.34
N GLU A 45 -22.12 -6.28 -12.17
CA GLU A 45 -22.83 -7.08 -13.18
C GLU A 45 -21.96 -8.19 -13.79
N LEU A 46 -21.18 -8.87 -12.94
CA LEU A 46 -20.23 -9.90 -13.35
C LEU A 46 -20.57 -11.25 -12.71
N PRO A 47 -20.25 -12.38 -13.37
CA PRO A 47 -20.40 -13.70 -12.77
C PRO A 47 -19.62 -13.80 -11.44
N ARG A 48 -20.25 -14.43 -10.45
CA ARG A 48 -19.69 -14.60 -9.10
C ARG A 48 -18.31 -15.25 -9.09
N SER A 49 -18.05 -16.23 -9.96
CA SER A 49 -16.76 -16.91 -10.09
C SER A 49 -15.67 -15.95 -10.58
N THR A 50 -15.97 -15.15 -11.61
CA THR A 50 -15.11 -14.10 -12.16
C THR A 50 -14.76 -13.06 -11.09
N VAL A 51 -15.75 -12.58 -10.36
CA VAL A 51 -15.54 -11.62 -9.26
C VAL A 51 -14.66 -12.23 -8.17
N SER A 52 -14.88 -13.49 -7.79
CA SER A 52 -14.05 -14.18 -6.79
C SER A 52 -12.57 -14.19 -7.20
N PHE A 53 -12.31 -14.58 -8.45
CA PHE A 53 -10.95 -14.70 -8.98
C PHE A 53 -10.24 -13.35 -8.96
N HIS A 54 -10.89 -12.30 -9.46
CA HIS A 54 -10.30 -10.97 -9.52
C HIS A 54 -10.13 -10.32 -8.14
N LEU A 55 -11.06 -10.52 -7.20
CA LEU A 55 -10.92 -10.03 -5.83
C LEU A 55 -9.75 -10.70 -5.11
N ASP A 56 -9.59 -12.01 -5.25
CA ASP A 56 -8.45 -12.72 -4.64
C ASP A 56 -7.12 -12.25 -5.28
N ARG A 57 -7.10 -11.94 -6.58
CA ARG A 57 -5.92 -11.34 -7.24
C ARG A 57 -5.60 -9.94 -6.70
N LEU A 58 -6.60 -9.08 -6.55
CA LEU A 58 -6.44 -7.73 -5.97
C LEU A 58 -5.94 -7.78 -4.52
N VAL A 59 -6.30 -8.82 -3.77
CA VAL A 59 -5.76 -9.07 -2.42
C VAL A 59 -4.30 -9.50 -2.49
N GLN A 60 -3.94 -10.39 -3.42
CA GLN A 60 -2.55 -10.82 -3.62
C GLN A 60 -1.64 -9.68 -4.04
N ASP A 61 -2.13 -8.77 -4.89
CA ASP A 61 -1.42 -7.54 -5.27
C ASP A 61 -1.43 -6.48 -4.15
N GLY A 62 -2.10 -6.76 -3.04
CA GLY A 62 -2.19 -5.91 -1.87
C GLY A 62 -2.91 -4.59 -2.13
N LEU A 63 -3.84 -4.55 -3.08
CA LEU A 63 -4.76 -3.43 -3.30
C LEU A 63 -5.99 -3.55 -2.39
N LEU A 64 -6.42 -4.78 -2.12
CA LEU A 64 -7.52 -5.08 -1.21
C LEU A 64 -7.04 -5.88 0.01
N ALA A 65 -7.77 -5.77 1.12
CA ALA A 65 -7.64 -6.60 2.29
C ALA A 65 -8.92 -7.40 2.52
N VAL A 66 -8.78 -8.57 3.17
CA VAL A 66 -9.91 -9.43 3.56
C VAL A 66 -10.14 -9.35 5.06
N GLU A 67 -11.40 -9.19 5.44
CA GLU A 67 -11.88 -9.31 6.80
C GLU A 67 -12.92 -10.41 6.91
N PHE A 68 -12.95 -11.12 8.03
CA PHE A 68 -13.88 -12.23 8.25
C PHE A 68 -14.99 -11.80 9.21
N HIS A 69 -16.21 -11.70 8.68
CA HIS A 69 -17.37 -11.31 9.48
C HIS A 69 -18.28 -12.50 9.72
N LYS A 70 -18.76 -12.66 10.96
CA LYS A 70 -19.85 -13.60 11.26
C LYS A 70 -21.17 -13.04 10.71
N PRO A 71 -22.07 -13.89 10.18
CA PRO A 71 -23.41 -13.45 9.81
C PRO A 71 -24.14 -12.86 11.03
N ALA A 72 -24.77 -11.69 10.87
CA ALA A 72 -25.57 -11.10 11.93
C ALA A 72 -26.78 -12.01 12.25
N GLY A 73 -27.06 -12.22 13.54
CA GLY A 73 -28.25 -12.94 14.00
C GLY A 73 -28.13 -14.47 14.13
N ARG A 74 -26.98 -15.08 13.82
CA ARG A 74 -26.75 -16.51 14.07
C ARG A 74 -25.65 -16.70 15.11
N VAL A 75 -26.05 -16.91 16.36
CA VAL A 75 -25.14 -17.23 17.48
C VAL A 75 -25.49 -18.62 17.98
N GLY A 76 -24.64 -19.62 17.67
CA GLY A 76 -24.85 -21.02 18.08
C GLY A 76 -24.03 -22.03 17.24
N PRO A 77 -23.93 -23.31 17.66
CA PRO A 77 -23.31 -24.36 16.87
C PRO A 77 -24.02 -24.44 15.50
N GLY A 78 -23.28 -24.25 14.40
CA GLY A 78 -23.85 -24.24 13.04
C GLY A 78 -24.18 -22.85 12.46
N SER A 79 -23.73 -21.75 13.07
CA SER A 79 -23.96 -20.37 12.59
C SER A 79 -23.38 -20.02 11.21
N GLY A 80 -22.73 -20.98 10.53
CA GLY A 80 -22.03 -20.80 9.26
C GLY A 80 -20.59 -20.32 9.43
N ARG A 81 -19.75 -20.60 8.41
CA ARG A 81 -18.37 -20.12 8.34
C ARG A 81 -18.35 -18.59 8.14
N PRO A 82 -17.48 -17.84 8.82
CA PRO A 82 -17.31 -16.41 8.57
C PRO A 82 -17.10 -16.11 7.08
N ALA A 83 -17.80 -15.11 6.56
CA ALA A 83 -17.73 -14.72 5.15
C ALA A 83 -16.58 -13.74 4.92
N LYS A 84 -15.84 -13.92 3.82
CA LYS A 84 -14.86 -12.93 3.35
C LYS A 84 -15.59 -11.62 3.03
N ARG A 85 -15.11 -10.53 3.61
CA ARG A 85 -15.45 -9.16 3.25
C ARG A 85 -14.19 -8.47 2.74
N TYR A 86 -14.34 -7.64 1.73
CA TYR A 86 -13.24 -6.96 1.05
C TYR A 86 -13.31 -5.47 1.33
N ARG A 87 -12.15 -4.86 1.53
CA ARG A 87 -11.98 -3.40 1.65
C ARG A 87 -10.67 -2.97 1.00
N PRO A 88 -10.50 -1.70 0.62
CA PRO A 88 -9.21 -1.20 0.18
C PRO A 88 -8.16 -1.33 1.28
N VAL A 89 -6.91 -1.51 0.88
CA VAL A 89 -5.78 -1.22 1.75
C VAL A 89 -5.71 0.30 1.92
N GLY A 90 -5.63 0.79 3.16
CA GLY A 90 -5.71 2.23 3.45
C GLY A 90 -4.49 3.06 3.06
N GLY A 91 -3.45 2.45 2.50
CA GLY A 91 -2.23 3.13 2.06
C GLY A 91 -2.22 3.34 0.55
N GLU A 92 -1.64 4.46 0.12
CA GLU A 92 -1.37 4.73 -1.30
C GLU A 92 -0.40 3.69 -1.89
N VAL A 93 -0.61 3.33 -3.16
CA VAL A 93 0.33 2.53 -3.95
C VAL A 93 0.83 3.35 -5.12
N GLY A 94 1.97 4.02 -4.93
CA GLY A 94 2.69 4.73 -5.98
C GLY A 94 3.88 3.93 -6.51
N ALA A 95 4.08 3.93 -7.84
CA ALA A 95 5.26 3.35 -8.48
C ALA A 95 5.76 4.26 -9.61
N SER A 96 7.08 4.29 -9.82
CA SER A 96 7.71 5.02 -10.92
C SER A 96 8.63 4.09 -11.71
N VAL A 97 8.87 4.44 -12.98
CA VAL A 97 9.83 3.75 -13.85
C VAL A 97 10.81 4.79 -14.42
N PRO A 98 12.11 4.78 -14.02
CA PRO A 98 12.74 3.90 -13.03
C PRO A 98 12.22 4.12 -11.60
N ASP A 99 12.53 3.22 -10.66
CA ASP A 99 12.16 3.44 -9.25
C ASP A 99 12.76 4.74 -8.72
N ARG A 100 11.95 5.51 -8.02
CA ARG A 100 12.30 6.77 -7.37
C ARG A 100 11.63 6.81 -6.03
N ASN A 101 12.31 7.35 -5.03
CA ASN A 101 11.80 7.46 -3.67
C ASN A 101 11.37 8.90 -3.34
N TYR A 102 10.30 9.36 -4.00
CA TYR A 102 9.76 10.70 -3.77
C TYR A 102 9.10 10.86 -2.41
N ASP A 103 8.52 9.79 -1.87
CA ASP A 103 7.92 9.78 -0.54
C ASP A 103 8.99 10.13 0.52
N LEU A 104 10.17 9.52 0.43
CA LEU A 104 11.31 9.85 1.31
C LEU A 104 11.78 11.30 1.13
N ALA A 105 11.89 11.77 -0.11
CA ALA A 105 12.27 13.17 -0.36
C ALA A 105 11.25 14.16 0.24
N GLY A 106 9.96 13.86 0.12
CA GLY A 106 8.88 14.63 0.72
C GLY A 106 8.91 14.61 2.24
N GLU A 107 9.08 13.43 2.84
CA GLU A 107 9.21 13.24 4.30
C GLU A 107 10.40 14.05 4.85
N LEU A 108 11.58 13.92 4.23
CA LEU A 108 12.78 14.65 4.64
C LEU A 108 12.59 16.17 4.57
N MET A 109 11.95 16.67 3.51
CA MET A 109 11.69 18.11 3.36
C MET A 109 10.64 18.60 4.36
N ALA A 110 9.58 17.83 4.62
CA ALA A 110 8.56 18.19 5.61
C ALA A 110 9.16 18.27 7.03
N ASP A 111 9.91 17.24 7.43
CA ASP A 111 10.59 17.17 8.72
C ASP A 111 11.64 18.30 8.87
N ALA A 112 12.37 18.62 7.80
CA ALA A 112 13.34 19.71 7.80
C ALA A 112 12.68 21.08 7.98
N ILE A 113 11.54 21.31 7.32
CA ILE A 113 10.76 22.56 7.48
C ILE A 113 10.25 22.67 8.91
N GLU A 114 9.67 21.61 9.49
CA GLU A 114 9.18 21.61 10.87
C GLU A 114 10.32 21.88 11.88
N THR A 115 11.47 21.23 11.68
CA THR A 115 12.65 21.42 12.53
C THR A 115 13.19 22.85 12.42
N SER A 116 13.30 23.38 11.20
CA SER A 116 13.75 24.76 10.95
C SER A 116 12.84 25.79 11.60
N LEU A 117 11.52 25.64 11.48
CA LEU A 117 10.54 26.52 12.10
C LEU A 117 10.60 26.50 13.64
N SER A 118 10.89 25.34 14.22
CA SER A 118 10.95 25.15 15.68
C SER A 118 12.29 25.61 16.29
N GLY A 119 13.39 25.39 15.58
CA GLY A 119 14.75 25.67 16.03
C GLY A 119 15.29 27.05 15.60
N ASN A 120 14.59 27.75 14.72
CA ASN A 120 15.04 29.00 14.08
C ASN A 120 16.40 28.85 13.37
N GLU A 121 16.62 27.70 12.73
CA GLU A 121 17.81 27.40 11.91
C GLU A 121 17.45 27.38 10.42
N PRO A 122 18.42 27.57 9.50
CA PRO A 122 18.16 27.45 8.06
C PRO A 122 17.65 26.06 7.68
N VAL A 123 16.64 25.99 6.79
CA VAL A 123 16.07 24.71 6.31
C VAL A 123 17.14 23.78 5.71
N SER A 124 18.18 24.32 5.09
CA SER A 124 19.29 23.52 4.55
C SER A 124 20.01 22.71 5.63
N ASP A 125 20.21 23.30 6.79
CA ASP A 125 20.98 22.72 7.89
C ASP A 125 20.12 21.69 8.63
N ALA A 126 18.84 22.05 8.86
CA ALA A 126 17.83 21.13 9.34
C ALA A 126 17.70 19.89 8.44
N LEU A 127 17.65 20.09 7.12
CA LEU A 127 17.55 19.00 6.15
C LEU A 127 18.75 18.06 6.20
N ALA A 128 19.96 18.59 6.29
CA ALA A 128 21.16 17.76 6.42
C ALA A 128 21.12 16.90 7.69
N SER A 129 20.71 17.48 8.83
CA SER A 129 20.57 16.79 10.11
C SER A 129 19.48 15.70 10.08
N VAL A 130 18.29 16.04 9.56
CA VAL A 130 17.17 15.10 9.40
C VAL A 130 17.55 13.95 8.47
N ALA A 131 18.14 14.24 7.30
CA ALA A 131 18.57 13.23 6.34
C ALA A 131 19.63 12.30 6.92
N PHE A 132 20.58 12.83 7.69
CA PHE A 132 21.59 12.01 8.36
C PHE A 132 20.96 11.04 9.36
N ARG A 133 20.09 11.54 10.26
CA ARG A 133 19.40 10.68 11.24
C ARG A 133 18.57 9.60 10.54
N LYS A 134 17.74 10.02 9.57
CA LYS A 134 16.87 9.10 8.82
C LYS A 134 17.68 8.03 8.09
N GLY A 135 18.77 8.41 7.43
CA GLY A 135 19.67 7.47 6.76
C GLY A 135 20.31 6.48 7.73
N ARG A 136 20.69 6.94 8.92
CA ARG A 136 21.22 6.09 9.99
C ARG A 136 20.18 5.06 10.44
N ASP A 137 18.98 5.50 10.78
CA ASP A 137 17.88 4.65 11.25
C ASP A 137 17.49 3.61 10.19
N MET A 138 17.48 4.01 8.91
CA MET A 138 17.18 3.10 7.79
C MET A 138 18.31 2.10 7.54
N GLY A 139 19.57 2.48 7.81
CA GLY A 139 20.75 1.63 7.61
C GLY A 139 20.99 0.62 8.73
N GLU A 140 20.43 0.82 9.93
CA GLU A 140 20.65 -0.05 11.11
C GLU A 140 20.29 -1.52 10.88
N ALA A 141 19.35 -1.81 9.97
CA ALA A 141 18.91 -3.17 9.65
C ALA A 141 19.65 -3.81 8.46
N THR A 142 20.61 -3.12 7.84
CA THR A 142 21.27 -3.55 6.60
C THR A 142 22.73 -3.93 6.80
N GLY A 143 23.22 -4.92 6.05
CA GLY A 143 24.60 -5.43 6.19
C GLY A 143 25.67 -4.53 5.55
N SER A 144 25.29 -3.70 4.58
CA SER A 144 26.18 -2.76 3.87
C SER A 144 25.42 -1.57 3.29
N LEU A 145 26.16 -0.48 2.98
CA LEU A 145 25.61 0.71 2.33
C LEU A 145 25.11 0.38 0.91
N GLU A 146 25.82 -0.47 0.18
CA GLU A 146 25.47 -0.89 -1.17
C GLU A 146 24.15 -1.65 -1.19
N GLU A 147 23.96 -2.61 -0.27
CA GLU A 147 22.70 -3.33 -0.10
C GLU A 147 21.55 -2.38 0.23
N PHE A 148 21.78 -1.44 1.15
CA PHE A 148 20.79 -0.43 1.49
C PHE A 148 20.40 0.41 0.28
N LEU A 149 21.37 0.93 -0.47
CA LEU A 149 21.13 1.77 -1.65
C LEU A 149 20.34 1.01 -2.73
N VAL A 150 20.69 -0.27 -2.98
CA VAL A 150 19.95 -1.11 -3.92
C VAL A 150 18.51 -1.37 -3.45
N GLN A 151 18.31 -1.69 -2.17
CA GLN A 151 16.97 -1.88 -1.59
C GLN A 151 16.13 -0.59 -1.62
N ALA A 152 16.77 0.56 -1.45
CA ALA A 152 16.14 1.88 -1.55
C ALA A 152 15.86 2.33 -3.00
N GLY A 153 16.21 1.52 -4.01
CA GLY A 153 15.93 1.76 -5.43
C GLY A 153 17.04 2.52 -6.18
N TYR A 154 18.18 2.75 -5.55
CA TYR A 154 19.35 3.36 -6.18
C TYR A 154 20.19 2.33 -6.92
N ARG A 155 20.99 2.82 -7.87
CA ARG A 155 21.99 2.01 -8.59
C ARG A 155 23.39 2.57 -8.31
N PRO A 156 24.01 2.24 -7.16
CA PRO A 156 25.36 2.69 -6.87
C PRO A 156 26.31 2.18 -7.94
N ARG A 157 27.21 3.05 -8.40
CA ARG A 157 28.34 2.65 -9.23
C ARG A 157 29.57 2.51 -8.33
N PRO A 158 30.39 1.49 -8.53
CA PRO A 158 31.64 1.32 -7.80
C PRO A 158 32.63 2.46 -8.10
#